data_AF-A0A9R0W353-F1
#
_entry.id   AF-A0A9R0W353-F1
#
_cell.length_a   1.000
_cell.length_b   1.000
_cell.length_c   1.000
_cell.angle_alpha   90.00
_cell.angle_beta   90.00
_cell.angle_gamma   90.00
#
_symmetry.space_group_name_H-M   'P 1'
#
loop_
_entity.id
_entity.type
_entity.pdbx_description
1 polymer ?
#
loop_
_entity_poly.entity_id
_entity_poly.type
_entity_poly.pdbx_seq_one_letter_code
_entity_poly.pdbx_strand_id
1 'polypeptide(L)'
;MAASTAVSCLCLLLVAAVTFSVAAAAPAPAPPPPFRTVYAFGDSFTDTGNTHSTTGPYSYGYVSNPPYGATFFHRSTNRYSDGRLVVDFLATDALALPSFLPPYLSLAAPNASSKSSKYYGANFAVAGATAIEHDFFAKNNLSIDITPQSIMTELGWFDAHLKTRQAKKEEIGEALYWVGEIGANDYAYSFMAADSIPPERIRTMAVDRVTTFLEGC
;
A
#
# COMPACT_ATOMS: atom_id res chain seq x y z
N MET A 1 65.26 36.82 25.19
CA MET A 1 64.11 35.90 25.31
C MET A 1 63.21 36.08 24.08
N ALA A 2 63.48 35.39 22.96
CA ALA A 2 62.65 35.53 21.74
C ALA A 2 62.72 34.33 20.77
N ALA A 3 63.26 33.17 21.20
CA ALA A 3 63.48 32.02 20.33
C ALA A 3 62.57 30.80 20.64
N SER A 4 61.87 30.80 21.78
CA SER A 4 61.11 29.62 22.26
C SER A 4 59.67 29.56 21.73
N THR A 5 59.07 30.70 21.38
CA THR A 5 57.67 30.78 20.94
C THR A 5 57.45 30.38 19.49
N ALA A 6 58.45 30.52 18.61
CA ALA A 6 58.33 30.24 17.18
C ALA A 6 58.27 28.73 16.87
N VAL A 7 59.00 27.91 17.64
CA VAL A 7 59.07 26.45 17.42
C VAL A 7 57.77 25.76 17.84
N SER A 8 57.11 26.25 18.89
CA SER A 8 55.82 25.72 19.37
C SER A 8 54.67 25.95 18.36
N CYS A 9 54.64 27.12 17.72
CA CYS A 9 53.65 27.42 16.68
C CYS A 9 53.84 26.59 15.40
N LEU A 10 55.09 26.26 15.04
CA LEU A 10 55.39 25.46 13.84
C LEU A 10 54.95 24.00 13.99
N CYS A 11 55.10 23.42 15.18
CA CYS A 11 54.60 22.08 15.49
C CYS A 11 53.06 22.01 15.51
N LEU A 12 52.38 23.04 16.00
CA LEU A 12 50.91 23.12 15.97
C LEU A 12 50.35 23.27 14.54
N LEU A 13 51.07 23.98 13.65
CA LEU A 13 50.70 24.12 12.25
C LEU A 13 50.91 22.83 11.44
N LEU A 14 51.93 22.04 11.78
CA LEU A 14 52.19 20.74 11.13
C LEU A 14 51.20 19.65 11.55
N VAL A 15 50.69 19.68 12.78
CA VAL A 15 49.64 18.75 13.24
C VAL A 15 48.27 19.10 12.62
N ALA A 16 48.01 20.37 12.30
CA ALA A 16 46.79 20.79 11.61
C ALA A 16 46.75 20.44 10.11
N ALA A 17 47.91 20.15 9.49
CA ALA A 17 48.02 19.90 8.05
C ALA A 17 47.81 18.43 7.65
N VAL A 18 47.69 17.51 8.61
CA VAL A 18 47.34 16.10 8.37
C VAL A 18 45.86 15.88 8.67
N THR A 19 45.00 16.69 8.07
CA THR A 19 43.61 16.28 7.86
C THR A 19 43.65 15.24 6.75
N PHE A 20 43.59 13.97 7.12
CA PHE A 20 43.29 12.90 6.18
C PHE A 20 41.96 13.26 5.51
N SER A 21 42.04 13.81 4.29
CA SER A 21 40.90 13.90 3.40
C SER A 21 40.61 12.48 2.94
N VAL A 22 39.92 11.73 3.79
CA VAL A 22 39.18 10.55 3.33
C VAL A 22 38.07 11.12 2.48
N ALA A 23 38.35 11.29 1.19
CA ALA A 23 37.29 11.44 0.20
C ALA A 23 36.45 10.17 0.32
N ALA A 24 35.36 10.25 1.08
CA ALA A 24 34.36 9.20 1.11
C ALA A 24 33.91 9.03 -0.33
N ALA A 25 34.34 7.94 -0.97
CA ALA A 25 33.84 7.57 -2.28
C ALA A 25 32.31 7.59 -2.18
N ALA A 26 31.66 8.40 -3.01
CA ALA A 26 30.20 8.41 -3.06
C ALA A 26 29.75 6.95 -3.23
N PRO A 27 28.80 6.47 -2.40
CA PRO A 27 28.31 5.11 -2.54
C PRO A 27 27.88 4.90 -3.99
N ALA A 28 28.29 3.78 -4.58
CA ALA A 28 27.89 3.42 -5.93
C ALA A 28 26.36 3.52 -6.04
N PRO A 29 25.81 3.99 -7.18
CA PRO A 29 24.36 4.05 -7.36
C PRO A 29 23.76 2.70 -7.01
N ALA A 30 22.75 2.69 -6.15
CA ALA A 30 22.03 1.46 -5.84
C ALA A 30 21.53 0.83 -7.16
N PRO A 31 21.59 -0.50 -7.30
CA PRO A 31 21.03 -1.15 -8.47
C PRO A 31 19.55 -0.75 -8.62
N PRO A 32 19.05 -0.63 -9.85
CA PRO A 32 17.65 -0.27 -10.06
C PRO A 32 16.75 -1.29 -9.35
N PRO A 33 15.61 -0.85 -8.79
CA PRO A 33 14.70 -1.73 -8.09
C PRO A 33 14.21 -2.84 -9.04
N PRO A 34 14.01 -4.06 -8.53
CA PRO A 34 13.61 -5.20 -9.36
C PRO A 34 12.23 -5.00 -10.01
N PHE A 35 11.39 -4.14 -9.42
CA PHE A 35 10.05 -3.83 -9.91
C PHE A 35 9.86 -2.31 -10.00
N ARG A 36 9.27 -1.84 -11.09
CA ARG A 36 8.96 -0.42 -11.32
C ARG A 36 7.46 -0.10 -11.24
N THR A 37 6.63 -1.15 -11.25
CA THR A 37 5.17 -1.09 -11.19
C THR A 37 4.69 -2.06 -10.11
N VAL A 38 3.77 -1.61 -9.27
CA VAL A 38 3.16 -2.45 -8.22
C VAL A 38 1.64 -2.36 -8.30
N TYR A 39 0.97 -3.50 -8.40
CA TYR A 39 -0.47 -3.60 -8.25
C TYR A 39 -0.78 -4.22 -6.89
N ALA A 40 -1.50 -3.49 -6.04
CA ALA A 40 -1.81 -3.91 -4.68
C ALA A 40 -3.30 -4.22 -4.51
N PHE A 41 -3.60 -5.28 -3.77
CA PHE A 41 -4.94 -5.81 -3.51
C PHE A 41 -5.07 -6.19 -2.03
N GLY A 42 -6.29 -6.37 -1.54
CA GLY A 42 -6.57 -6.83 -0.18
C GLY A 42 -7.47 -5.86 0.58
N ASP A 43 -7.33 -5.83 1.90
CA ASP A 43 -8.26 -5.14 2.77
C ASP A 43 -7.71 -3.80 3.34
N SER A 44 -8.20 -3.42 4.53
CA SER A 44 -7.79 -2.27 5.33
C SER A 44 -6.28 -2.17 5.62
N PHE A 45 -5.55 -3.29 5.67
CA PHE A 45 -4.10 -3.30 5.86
C PHE A 45 -3.33 -2.78 4.65
N THR A 46 -3.98 -2.74 3.48
CA THR A 46 -3.38 -2.33 2.22
C THR A 46 -4.06 -1.08 1.64
N ASP A 47 -5.33 -0.81 1.93
CA ASP A 47 -6.10 0.32 1.36
C ASP A 47 -5.47 1.70 1.62
N THR A 48 -5.03 2.36 0.54
CA THR A 48 -4.42 3.70 0.57
C THR A 48 -5.41 4.85 0.36
N GLY A 49 -6.72 4.56 0.33
CA GLY A 49 -7.80 5.54 0.30
C GLY A 49 -8.88 5.30 -0.77
N ASN A 50 -9.12 4.05 -1.18
CA ASN A 50 -10.35 3.66 -1.90
C ASN A 50 -11.56 3.73 -0.95
N THR A 51 -11.37 3.42 0.33
CA THR A 51 -12.41 3.61 1.35
C THR A 51 -12.46 5.07 1.79
N HIS A 52 -13.67 5.59 1.97
CA HIS A 52 -13.92 6.89 2.57
C HIS A 52 -14.87 6.75 3.76
N SER A 53 -14.97 7.79 4.59
CA SER A 53 -15.83 7.81 5.78
C SER A 53 -17.30 7.46 5.53
N THR A 54 -17.81 7.63 4.30
CA THR A 54 -19.19 7.31 3.93
C THR A 54 -19.35 5.93 3.29
N THR A 55 -18.26 5.23 2.98
CA THR A 55 -18.26 3.94 2.28
C THR A 55 -17.54 2.82 3.03
N GLY A 56 -16.81 3.16 4.11
CA GLY A 56 -16.17 2.19 5.00
C GLY A 56 -17.09 1.72 6.13
N PRO A 57 -16.70 0.64 6.83
CA PRO A 57 -17.45 0.08 7.94
C PRO A 57 -17.53 1.07 9.11
N TYR A 58 -18.74 1.40 9.53
CA TYR A 58 -19.04 2.37 10.59
C TYR A 58 -18.41 1.96 11.94
N SER A 59 -18.37 0.66 12.22
CA SER A 59 -17.76 0.08 13.43
C SER A 59 -16.30 0.49 13.69
N TYR A 60 -15.56 0.91 12.65
CA TYR A 60 -14.17 1.37 12.77
C TYR A 60 -14.02 2.90 12.75
N GLY A 61 -15.14 3.62 12.88
CA GLY A 61 -15.19 5.07 12.89
C GLY A 61 -14.95 5.71 11.53
N TYR A 62 -14.99 7.04 11.49
CA TYR A 62 -14.76 7.80 10.27
C TYR A 62 -13.26 7.88 9.98
N VAL A 63 -12.82 7.23 8.89
CA VAL A 63 -11.40 7.21 8.47
C VAL A 63 -10.84 8.62 8.16
N SER A 64 -11.71 9.61 7.97
CA SER A 64 -11.37 11.03 7.86
C SER A 64 -10.96 11.71 9.18
N ASN A 65 -11.21 11.09 10.33
CA ASN A 65 -10.99 11.69 11.65
C ASN A 65 -9.69 11.15 12.30
N PRO A 66 -9.14 11.84 13.31
CA PRO A 66 -8.06 11.27 14.13
C PRO A 66 -8.47 9.90 14.73
N PRO A 67 -7.55 8.93 14.85
CA PRO A 67 -6.10 9.08 14.73
C PRO A 67 -5.54 8.94 13.29
N TYR A 68 -6.39 8.68 12.29
CA TYR A 68 -5.93 8.29 10.95
C TYR A 68 -5.05 9.36 10.28
N GLY A 69 -3.83 8.97 9.90
CA GLY A 69 -2.79 9.82 9.32
C GLY A 69 -2.12 10.84 10.27
N ALA A 70 -2.41 10.85 11.57
CA ALA A 70 -1.88 11.83 12.51
C ALA A 70 -0.33 11.82 12.66
N THR A 71 0.31 10.66 12.67
CA THR A 71 1.74 10.51 13.00
C THR A 71 2.66 10.84 11.82
N PHE A 72 2.30 10.43 10.60
CA PHE A 72 3.16 10.61 9.42
C PHE A 72 2.65 11.67 8.45
N PHE A 73 1.35 11.68 8.15
CA PHE A 73 0.77 12.56 7.13
C PHE A 73 0.30 13.89 7.68
N HIS A 74 0.09 13.95 9.00
CA HIS A 74 -0.47 15.08 9.76
C HIS A 74 -1.84 15.55 9.23
N ARG A 75 -2.55 14.66 8.55
CA ARG A 75 -3.93 14.79 8.05
C ARG A 75 -4.46 13.40 7.74
N SER A 76 -5.78 13.23 7.72
CA SER A 76 -6.34 11.98 7.22
C SER A 76 -6.02 11.79 5.73
N THR A 77 -5.64 10.55 5.40
CA THR A 77 -5.43 10.07 4.03
C THR A 77 -6.38 8.92 3.70
N ASN A 78 -7.39 8.68 4.53
CA ASN A 78 -8.30 7.54 4.48
C ASN A 78 -7.61 6.15 4.57
N ARG A 79 -6.41 6.09 5.15
CA ARG A 79 -5.77 4.83 5.55
C ARG A 79 -6.27 4.43 6.94
N TYR A 80 -6.48 3.13 7.16
CA TYR A 80 -6.75 2.57 8.50
C TYR A 80 -5.46 2.44 9.34
N SER A 81 -4.67 3.52 9.39
CA SER A 81 -3.44 3.66 10.16
C SER A 81 -3.26 5.13 10.56
N ASP A 82 -2.59 5.39 11.68
CA ASP A 82 -2.21 6.75 12.05
C ASP A 82 -1.08 7.31 11.16
N GLY A 83 -0.53 6.50 10.26
CA GLY A 83 0.53 6.88 9.33
C GLY A 83 0.57 5.99 8.10
N ARG A 84 1.77 5.54 7.76
CA ARG A 84 2.04 4.69 6.60
C ARG A 84 1.52 3.26 6.82
N LEU A 85 1.10 2.61 5.73
CA LEU A 85 0.84 1.17 5.68
C LEU A 85 2.10 0.41 5.22
N VAL A 86 2.15 -0.91 5.41
CA VAL A 86 3.29 -1.74 4.95
C VAL A 86 3.57 -1.56 3.46
N VAL A 87 2.52 -1.45 2.65
CA VAL A 87 2.63 -1.19 1.21
C VAL A 87 3.28 0.16 0.87
N ASP A 88 3.14 1.17 1.75
CA ASP A 88 3.81 2.46 1.56
C ASP A 88 5.33 2.32 1.74
N PHE A 89 5.78 1.55 2.75
CA PHE A 89 7.21 1.25 2.96
C PHE A 89 7.78 0.40 1.81
N LEU A 90 7.03 -0.57 1.30
CA LEU A 90 7.41 -1.33 0.11
C LEU A 90 7.65 -0.39 -1.07
N ALA A 91 6.69 0.49 -1.36
CA ALA A 91 6.74 1.38 -2.50
C ALA A 91 7.93 2.36 -2.41
N THR A 92 8.08 3.08 -1.30
CA THR A 92 9.08 4.16 -1.20
C THR A 92 10.44 3.68 -0.73
N ASP A 93 10.48 2.78 0.25
CA ASP A 93 11.73 2.48 0.97
C ASP A 93 12.42 1.25 0.35
N ALA A 94 11.66 0.22 -0.03
CA ALA A 94 12.21 -1.00 -0.64
C ALA A 94 12.38 -0.89 -2.17
N LEU A 95 11.42 -0.28 -2.88
CA LEU A 95 11.43 -0.19 -4.33
C LEU A 95 11.81 1.20 -4.86
N ALA A 96 12.01 2.19 -3.98
CA ALA A 96 12.35 3.56 -4.37
C ALA A 96 11.41 4.15 -5.45
N LEU A 97 10.12 3.79 -5.41
CA LEU A 97 9.12 4.36 -6.31
C LEU A 97 8.95 5.86 -5.98
N PRO A 98 8.75 6.73 -6.99
CA PRO A 98 8.66 8.17 -6.76
C PRO A 98 7.42 8.64 -5.99
N SER A 99 6.46 7.75 -5.73
CA SER A 99 5.24 8.04 -4.98
C SER A 99 4.69 6.78 -4.31
N PHE A 100 3.82 6.98 -3.32
CA PHE A 100 2.93 5.91 -2.84
C PHE A 100 2.01 5.43 -3.97
N LEU A 101 1.43 4.24 -3.78
CA LEU A 101 0.46 3.70 -4.72
C LEU A 101 -0.87 4.45 -4.61
N PRO A 102 -1.33 5.10 -5.69
CA PRO A 102 -2.61 5.81 -5.68
C PRO A 102 -3.78 4.82 -5.58
N PRO A 103 -4.83 5.13 -4.80
CA PRO A 103 -6.03 4.32 -4.76
C PRO A 103 -6.75 4.36 -6.12
N TYR A 104 -7.16 3.20 -6.64
CA TYR A 104 -7.77 3.03 -7.95
C TYR A 104 -8.94 3.99 -8.19
N LEU A 105 -9.83 4.18 -7.22
CA LEU A 105 -11.00 5.06 -7.39
C LEU A 105 -10.60 6.51 -7.64
N SER A 106 -9.45 6.96 -7.11
CA SER A 106 -8.92 8.29 -7.42
C SER A 106 -8.42 8.41 -8.86
N LEU A 107 -7.91 7.32 -9.44
CA LEU A 107 -7.45 7.24 -10.83
C LEU A 107 -8.61 7.12 -11.82
N ALA A 108 -9.68 6.42 -11.41
CA ALA A 108 -10.88 6.20 -12.22
C ALA A 108 -11.85 7.40 -12.22
N ALA A 109 -11.60 8.41 -11.38
CA ALA A 109 -12.45 9.59 -11.29
C ALA A 109 -12.50 10.36 -12.63
N PRO A 110 -13.65 10.91 -13.05
CA PRO A 110 -13.81 11.59 -14.35
C PRO A 110 -12.84 12.76 -14.62
N ASN A 111 -12.36 13.40 -13.55
CA ASN A 111 -11.43 14.53 -13.60
C ASN A 111 -10.00 14.16 -13.17
N ALA A 112 -9.68 12.87 -13.08
CA ALA A 112 -8.32 12.45 -12.77
C ALA A 112 -7.36 13.00 -13.83
N SER A 113 -6.28 13.65 -13.41
CA SER A 113 -5.25 14.22 -14.27
C SER A 113 -4.40 13.11 -14.90
N SER A 114 -5.01 12.34 -15.80
CA SER A 114 -4.39 11.27 -16.56
C SER A 114 -3.49 11.83 -17.67
N LYS A 115 -2.36 12.43 -17.29
CA LYS A 115 -1.30 12.88 -18.22
C LYS A 115 0.12 12.78 -17.66
N SER A 116 0.37 12.01 -16.60
CA SER A 116 1.75 11.67 -16.25
C SER A 116 2.25 10.57 -17.19
N SER A 117 3.37 10.84 -17.88
CA SER A 117 4.06 9.84 -18.71
C SER A 117 4.70 8.70 -17.91
N LYS A 118 4.72 8.80 -16.58
CA LYS A 118 5.26 7.77 -15.69
C LYS A 118 4.18 7.28 -14.73
N TYR A 119 3.96 5.97 -14.76
CA TYR A 119 3.03 5.21 -13.95
C TYR A 119 3.82 4.17 -13.17
N TYR A 120 3.50 4.02 -11.88
CA TYR A 120 4.23 3.13 -10.97
C TYR A 120 3.31 2.10 -10.31
N GLY A 121 2.08 1.97 -10.81
CA GLY A 121 1.07 1.07 -10.25
C GLY A 121 -0.12 1.77 -9.62
N ALA A 122 -0.97 0.95 -9.00
CA ALA A 122 -2.22 1.36 -8.37
C ALA A 122 -2.55 0.41 -7.22
N ASN A 123 -3.35 0.90 -6.28
CA ASN A 123 -3.87 0.13 -5.17
C ASN A 123 -5.37 -0.07 -5.34
N PHE A 124 -5.81 -1.32 -5.40
CA PHE A 124 -7.21 -1.72 -5.56
C PHE A 124 -7.84 -2.15 -4.23
N ALA A 125 -7.04 -2.33 -3.18
CA ALA A 125 -7.50 -2.77 -1.86
C ALA A 125 -8.59 -1.85 -1.30
N VAL A 126 -9.55 -2.43 -0.60
CA VAL A 126 -10.65 -1.70 0.06
C VAL A 126 -10.79 -2.16 1.51
N ALA A 127 -10.83 -1.23 2.45
CA ALA A 127 -11.05 -1.55 3.84
C ALA A 127 -12.39 -2.27 4.10
N GLY A 128 -12.33 -3.38 4.84
CA GLY A 128 -13.46 -4.27 5.06
C GLY A 128 -13.74 -5.22 3.89
N ALA A 129 -12.94 -5.19 2.81
CA ALA A 129 -13.09 -6.13 1.72
C ALA A 129 -12.99 -7.57 2.21
N THR A 130 -13.75 -8.42 1.54
CA THR A 130 -13.88 -9.85 1.82
C THR A 130 -13.28 -10.67 0.70
N ALA A 131 -12.90 -11.92 0.97
CA ALA A 131 -12.60 -12.87 -0.09
C ALA A 131 -13.90 -13.27 -0.83
N ILE A 132 -14.97 -13.47 -0.08
CA ILE A 132 -16.30 -13.90 -0.56
C ILE A 132 -17.09 -12.69 -1.06
N GLU A 133 -17.84 -12.83 -2.16
CA GLU A 133 -18.64 -11.71 -2.68
C GLU A 133 -19.80 -11.32 -1.76
N HIS A 134 -20.10 -10.02 -1.69
CA HIS A 134 -21.14 -9.42 -0.84
C HIS A 134 -22.52 -10.10 -0.93
N ASP A 135 -22.89 -10.60 -2.10
CA ASP A 135 -24.14 -11.33 -2.33
C ASP A 135 -24.34 -12.52 -1.38
N PHE A 136 -23.27 -13.19 -0.97
CA PHE A 136 -23.34 -14.25 0.02
C PHE A 136 -23.83 -13.73 1.36
N PHE A 137 -23.23 -12.64 1.86
CA PHE A 137 -23.60 -12.04 3.14
C PHE A 137 -25.03 -11.48 3.10
N ALA A 138 -25.40 -10.81 2.01
CA ALA A 138 -26.76 -10.30 1.81
C ALA A 138 -27.82 -11.42 1.85
N LYS A 139 -27.59 -12.55 1.16
CA LYS A 139 -28.51 -13.70 1.15
C LYS A 139 -28.65 -14.37 2.51
N ASN A 140 -27.67 -14.20 3.39
CA ASN A 140 -27.71 -14.73 4.75
C ASN A 140 -28.09 -13.67 5.80
N ASN A 141 -28.65 -12.52 5.39
CA ASN A 141 -29.08 -11.42 6.26
C ASN A 141 -27.94 -10.78 7.08
N LEU A 142 -26.73 -10.77 6.53
CA LEU A 142 -25.54 -10.20 7.16
C LEU A 142 -25.12 -8.83 6.59
N SER A 143 -25.84 -8.26 5.61
CA SER A 143 -25.39 -7.10 4.83
C SER A 143 -25.37 -5.73 5.56
N ILE A 144 -25.67 -5.66 6.86
CA ILE A 144 -25.66 -4.39 7.57
C ILE A 144 -24.21 -4.03 7.92
N ASP A 145 -23.76 -2.84 7.50
CA ASP A 145 -22.41 -2.30 7.76
C ASP A 145 -21.26 -3.15 7.18
N ILE A 146 -21.51 -3.84 6.06
CA ILE A 146 -20.49 -4.60 5.31
C ILE A 146 -20.02 -3.77 4.11
N THR A 147 -18.71 -3.70 3.92
CA THR A 147 -18.10 -3.21 2.68
C THR A 147 -18.50 -4.13 1.52
N PRO A 148 -19.15 -3.63 0.45
CA PRO A 148 -19.66 -4.48 -0.62
C PRO A 148 -18.58 -4.99 -1.58
N GLN A 149 -17.36 -4.46 -1.48
CA GLN A 149 -16.22 -4.90 -2.28
C GLN A 149 -15.63 -6.21 -1.75
N SER A 150 -15.21 -7.04 -2.69
CA SER A 150 -14.46 -8.27 -2.43
C SER A 150 -13.18 -8.28 -3.27
N ILE A 151 -12.28 -9.22 -3.01
CA ILE A 151 -11.07 -9.41 -3.82
C ILE A 151 -11.39 -9.61 -5.32
N MET A 152 -12.55 -10.19 -5.64
CA MET A 152 -13.02 -10.32 -7.03
C MET A 152 -13.50 -9.00 -7.63
N THR A 153 -14.03 -8.09 -6.80
CA THR A 153 -14.32 -6.71 -7.24
C THR A 153 -13.03 -5.97 -7.59
N GLU A 154 -12.00 -6.13 -6.77
CA GLU A 154 -10.68 -5.53 -6.99
C GLU A 154 -10.01 -6.05 -8.26
N LEU A 155 -10.12 -7.37 -8.53
CA LEU A 155 -9.67 -7.96 -9.79
C LEU A 155 -10.39 -7.35 -11.01
N GLY A 156 -11.71 -7.16 -10.91
CA GLY A 156 -12.48 -6.49 -11.98
C GLY A 156 -12.05 -5.04 -12.21
N TRP A 157 -11.70 -4.32 -11.13
CA TRP A 157 -11.12 -2.97 -11.24
C TRP A 157 -9.74 -2.97 -11.88
N PHE A 158 -8.91 -3.95 -11.54
CA PHE A 158 -7.61 -4.14 -12.17
C PHE A 158 -7.74 -4.38 -13.68
N ASP A 159 -8.61 -5.29 -14.09
CA ASP A 159 -8.91 -5.53 -15.52
C ASP A 159 -9.36 -4.27 -16.24
N ALA A 160 -10.28 -3.51 -15.64
CA ALA A 160 -10.76 -2.24 -16.20
C ALA A 160 -9.62 -1.21 -16.30
N HIS A 161 -8.75 -1.17 -15.30
CA HIS A 161 -7.60 -0.29 -15.25
C HIS A 161 -6.60 -0.59 -16.37
N LEU A 162 -6.23 -1.87 -16.54
CA LEU A 162 -5.33 -2.32 -17.61
C LEU A 162 -5.89 -1.99 -18.99
N LYS A 163 -7.19 -2.23 -19.22
CA LYS A 163 -7.88 -1.90 -20.48
C LYS A 163 -7.86 -0.39 -20.76
N THR A 164 -8.20 0.42 -19.76
CA THR A 164 -8.22 1.89 -19.88
C THR A 164 -6.83 2.43 -20.20
N ARG A 165 -5.79 1.86 -19.60
CA ARG A 165 -4.40 2.23 -19.85
C ARG A 165 -3.82 1.69 -21.16
N GLN A 166 -4.50 0.72 -21.79
CA GLN A 166 -3.93 -0.07 -22.89
C GLN A 166 -2.57 -0.67 -22.48
N ALA A 167 -2.52 -1.21 -21.26
CA ALA A 167 -1.30 -1.77 -20.69
C ALA A 167 -0.75 -2.90 -21.56
N LYS A 168 0.57 -2.90 -21.76
CA LYS A 168 1.26 -3.91 -22.57
C LYS A 168 1.54 -5.16 -21.74
N LYS A 169 1.63 -6.32 -22.40
CA LYS A 169 1.89 -7.60 -21.73
C LYS A 169 3.20 -7.58 -20.94
N GLU A 170 4.21 -6.88 -21.44
CA GLU A 170 5.50 -6.73 -20.77
C GLU A 170 5.37 -5.90 -19.48
N GLU A 171 4.59 -4.81 -19.49
CA GLU A 171 4.31 -4.00 -18.28
C GLU A 171 3.60 -4.82 -17.20
N ILE A 172 2.68 -5.69 -17.62
CA ILE A 172 1.92 -6.58 -16.74
C ILE A 172 2.83 -7.70 -16.19
N GLY A 173 3.68 -8.30 -17.04
CA GLY A 173 4.55 -9.41 -16.68
C GLY A 173 5.77 -9.03 -15.82
N GLU A 174 6.17 -7.76 -15.84
CA GLU A 174 7.27 -7.21 -15.02
C GLU A 174 6.76 -6.49 -13.75
N ALA A 175 5.45 -6.48 -13.50
CA ALA A 175 4.89 -5.87 -12.30
C ALA A 175 5.04 -6.75 -11.07
N LEU A 176 5.16 -6.12 -9.90
CA LEU A 176 4.95 -6.79 -8.62
C LEU A 176 3.46 -6.80 -8.29
N TYR A 177 2.94 -7.96 -7.93
CA TYR A 177 1.58 -8.11 -7.40
C TYR A 177 1.66 -8.26 -5.88
N TRP A 178 1.17 -7.27 -5.16
CA TRP A 178 1.02 -7.31 -3.70
C TRP A 178 -0.39 -7.77 -3.37
N VAL A 179 -0.52 -8.98 -2.83
CA VAL A 179 -1.79 -9.50 -2.31
C VAL A 179 -1.72 -9.38 -0.80
N GLY A 180 -2.36 -8.34 -0.26
CA GLY A 180 -2.42 -8.06 1.17
C GLY A 180 -3.31 -9.02 1.95
N GLU A 181 -3.57 -8.68 3.21
CA GLU A 181 -4.51 -9.44 4.03
C GLU A 181 -5.91 -9.44 3.37
N ILE A 182 -6.54 -10.61 3.37
CA ILE A 182 -7.92 -10.81 2.98
C ILE A 182 -8.44 -12.07 3.67
N GLY A 183 -9.72 -12.08 4.04
CA GLY A 183 -10.36 -13.22 4.70
C GLY A 183 -10.75 -12.98 6.15
N ALA A 184 -10.03 -12.12 6.90
CA ALA A 184 -10.42 -11.82 8.28
C ALA A 184 -11.82 -11.21 8.38
N ASN A 185 -12.16 -10.33 7.44
CA ASN A 185 -13.49 -9.70 7.37
C ASN A 185 -14.60 -10.73 7.12
N ASP A 186 -14.34 -11.79 6.34
CA ASP A 186 -15.31 -12.85 6.07
C ASP A 186 -15.75 -13.57 7.37
N TYR A 187 -14.80 -13.82 8.27
CA TYR A 187 -15.10 -14.39 9.59
C TYR A 187 -15.74 -13.36 10.51
N ALA A 188 -15.26 -12.12 10.52
CA ALA A 188 -15.79 -11.06 11.37
C ALA A 188 -17.29 -10.82 11.09
N TYR A 189 -17.66 -10.72 9.81
CA TYR A 189 -19.05 -10.51 9.38
C TYR A 189 -19.94 -11.72 9.61
N SER A 190 -19.37 -12.93 9.64
CA SER A 190 -20.13 -14.17 9.85
C SER A 190 -20.22 -14.58 11.33
N PHE A 191 -19.49 -13.91 12.22
CA PHE A 191 -19.31 -14.35 13.60
C PHE A 191 -20.63 -14.49 14.38
N MET A 192 -21.56 -13.54 14.21
CA MET A 192 -22.89 -13.59 14.86
C MET A 192 -23.86 -14.60 14.23
N ALA A 193 -23.51 -15.20 13.09
CA ALA A 193 -24.29 -16.21 12.39
C ALA A 193 -23.61 -17.59 12.38
N ALA A 194 -22.68 -17.85 13.32
CA ALA A 194 -21.93 -19.11 13.36
C ALA A 194 -22.82 -20.36 13.43
N ASP A 195 -24.01 -20.27 14.03
CA ASP A 195 -24.97 -21.38 14.13
C ASP A 195 -25.59 -21.75 12.77
N SER A 196 -25.77 -20.78 11.87
CA SER A 196 -26.36 -20.99 10.53
C SER A 196 -25.31 -21.04 9.42
N ILE A 197 -24.12 -20.47 9.68
CA ILE A 197 -22.98 -20.42 8.76
C ILE A 197 -21.75 -20.93 9.52
N PRO A 198 -21.46 -22.24 9.43
CA PRO A 198 -20.30 -22.82 10.08
C PRO A 198 -19.00 -22.16 9.58
N PRO A 199 -18.00 -21.92 10.46
CA PRO A 199 -16.71 -21.35 10.07
C PRO A 199 -16.00 -22.12 8.95
N GLU A 200 -16.21 -23.43 8.84
CA GLU A 200 -15.67 -24.28 7.77
C GLU A 200 -16.22 -23.89 6.40
N ARG A 201 -17.46 -23.43 6.33
CA ARG A 201 -18.08 -22.93 5.10
C ARG A 201 -17.41 -21.64 4.66
N ILE A 202 -17.20 -20.70 5.59
CA ILE A 202 -16.48 -19.45 5.33
C ILE A 202 -15.05 -19.74 4.87
N ARG A 203 -14.34 -20.61 5.57
CA ARG A 203 -12.98 -21.05 5.19
C ARG A 203 -12.93 -21.57 3.76
N THR A 204 -13.84 -22.50 3.43
CA THR A 204 -13.85 -23.16 2.11
C THR A 204 -14.10 -22.15 1.01
N MET A 205 -15.10 -21.27 1.20
CA MET A 205 -15.43 -20.24 0.21
C MET A 205 -14.32 -19.20 0.07
N ALA A 206 -13.75 -18.71 1.18
CA ALA A 206 -12.66 -17.74 1.14
C ALA A 206 -11.42 -18.30 0.42
N VAL A 207 -11.03 -19.54 0.71
CA VAL A 207 -9.90 -20.20 0.02
C VAL A 207 -10.19 -20.33 -1.47
N ASP A 208 -11.38 -20.79 -1.86
CA ASP A 208 -11.78 -20.92 -3.26
C ASP A 208 -11.69 -19.58 -4.02
N ARG A 209 -12.14 -18.48 -3.40
CA ARG A 209 -12.07 -17.15 -4.01
C ARG A 209 -10.67 -16.59 -4.10
N VAL A 210 -9.85 -16.77 -3.08
CA VAL A 210 -8.43 -16.36 -3.15
C VAL A 210 -7.68 -17.18 -4.18
N THR A 211 -7.93 -18.48 -4.30
CA THR A 211 -7.34 -19.31 -5.36
C THR A 211 -7.78 -18.84 -6.75
N THR A 212 -9.08 -18.60 -6.95
CA THR A 212 -9.62 -18.07 -8.21
C THR A 212 -9.00 -16.72 -8.57
N PHE A 213 -8.82 -15.83 -7.59
CA PHE A 213 -8.15 -14.55 -7.78
C PHE A 213 -6.71 -14.73 -8.27
N LEU A 214 -5.93 -15.60 -7.61
CA LEU A 214 -4.53 -15.86 -7.97
C LEU A 214 -4.37 -16.49 -9.36
N GLU A 215 -5.35 -17.29 -9.81
CA GLU A 215 -5.38 -17.84 -11.17
C GLU A 215 -5.81 -16.80 -12.23
N GLY A 216 -6.47 -15.72 -11.82
CA GLY A 216 -6.93 -14.64 -12.68
C GLY A 216 -5.94 -13.48 -12.87
N CYS A 217 -4.89 -13.39 -12.03
CA CYS A 217 -3.82 -12.40 -12.13
C CYS A 217 -2.78 -12.72 -13.21
#